data_AF-A0A9C9JQR4-F1
#
_entry.id   AF-A0A9C9JQR4-F1
#
_cell.length_a   1.000
_cell.length_b   1.000
_cell.length_c   1.000
_cell.angle_alpha   90.00
_cell.angle_beta   90.00
_cell.angle_gamma   90.00
#
_symmetry.space_group_name_H-M   'P 1'
#
loop_
_entity.id
_entity.type
_entity.pdbx_description
1 polymer ?
#
loop_
_entity_poly.entity_id
_entity_poly.type
_entity_poly.pdbx_seq_one_letter_code
_entity_poly.pdbx_strand_id
1 'polypeptide(L)' 'MFDIIEKIGHTTIQHGKNNDRIYLMKLDKKDYPVIIKKLKSIANKNGYTKILAKIPKWAVDEFKKEGYIQ' A
#
# COMPACT_ATOMS: atom_id res chain seq x y z
N MET A 1 6.97 15.58 10.40
CA MET A 1 7.57 14.24 10.61
C MET A 1 7.69 13.61 9.23
N PHE A 2 8.89 13.28 8.77
CA PHE A 2 9.12 12.94 7.35
C PHE A 2 8.46 11.62 6.95
N ASP A 3 8.13 11.50 5.67
CA ASP A 3 7.70 10.22 5.09
C ASP A 3 8.88 9.25 5.11
N ILE A 4 8.63 8.01 5.52
CA ILE A 4 9.60 6.92 5.53
C ILE A 4 9.34 5.96 4.37
N ILE A 5 10.40 5.41 3.82
CA ILE A 5 10.34 4.31 2.85
C ILE A 5 10.58 3.01 3.61
N GLU A 6 9.59 2.13 3.59
CA GLU A 6 9.63 0.83 4.27
C GLU A 6 9.49 -0.29 3.23
N LYS A 7 10.21 -1.40 3.44
CA LYS A 7 10.00 -2.65 2.71
C LYS A 7 9.20 -3.63 3.54
N ILE A 8 8.10 -4.10 2.98
CA ILE A 8 7.27 -5.16 3.54
C ILE A 8 7.48 -6.40 2.69
N GLY A 9 8.31 -7.32 3.18
CA GLY A 9 8.75 -8.45 2.36
C GLY A 9 9.58 -7.95 1.17
N HIS A 10 9.08 -8.15 -0.05
CA HIS A 10 9.71 -7.72 -1.30
C HIS A 10 9.07 -6.45 -1.89
N THR A 11 7.99 -5.98 -1.27
CA THR A 11 7.21 -4.82 -1.68
C THR A 11 7.70 -3.55 -0.98
N THR A 12 7.84 -2.46 -1.73
CA THR A 12 8.26 -1.16 -1.19
C THR A 12 7.07 -0.21 -1.06
N ILE A 13 6.91 0.38 0.12
CA ILE A 13 5.94 1.43 0.40
C ILE A 13 6.64 2.69 0.90
N GLN A 14 6.00 3.83 0.73
CA GLN A 14 6.36 5.09 1.36
C GLN A 14 5.16 5.56 2.18
N HIS A 15 5.34 5.93 3.43
CA HIS A 15 4.24 6.42 4.26
C HIS A 15 4.74 7.40 5.32
N GLY A 16 3.86 8.27 5.79
CA GLY A 16 4.21 9.24 6.81
C GLY A 16 3.06 10.16 7.14
N LYS A 17 3.16 10.80 8.32
CA LYS A 17 2.14 11.73 8.80
C LYS A 17 2.10 13.05 8.03
N ASN A 18 3.16 13.40 7.29
CA ASN A 18 3.18 14.63 6.51
C ASN A 18 2.11 14.62 5.41
N ASN A 19 1.89 13.47 4.76
CA ASN A 19 0.89 13.32 3.71
C ASN A 19 -0.34 12.50 4.13
N ASP A 20 -0.33 11.99 5.37
CA ASP A 20 -1.37 11.16 5.98
C ASP A 20 -1.81 9.96 5.10
N ARG A 21 -0.83 9.35 4.44
CA ARG A 21 -1.10 8.33 3.43
C ARG A 21 -0.01 7.27 3.36
N ILE A 22 -0.39 6.13 2.81
CA ILE A 22 0.53 5.12 2.30
C ILE A 22 0.59 5.24 0.77
N TYR A 23 1.78 5.16 0.23
CA TYR A 23 2.06 5.09 -1.20
C TYR A 23 2.80 3.79 -1.50
N LEU A 24 2.12 2.80 -2.07
CA LEU A 24 2.75 1.58 -2.56
C LEU A 24 3.54 1.92 -3.83
N MET A 25 4.87 1.92 -3.69
CA MET A 25 5.81 2.30 -4.75
C MET A 25 6.04 1.16 -5.74
N LYS A 26 6.21 -0.07 -5.22
CA LYS A 26 6.53 -1.25 -6.01
C LYS A 26 5.91 -2.49 -5.38
N LEU A 27 4.92 -3.08 -6.06
CA LEU A 27 4.32 -4.35 -5.70
C LEU A 27 5.19 -5.52 -6.19
N ASP A 28 5.47 -6.48 -5.31
CA ASP A 28 6.06 -7.76 -5.69
C ASP A 28 5.00 -8.88 -5.74
N LYS A 29 5.15 -9.82 -6.69
CA LYS A 29 4.24 -10.96 -6.84
C LYS A 29 4.28 -11.90 -5.63
N LYS A 30 5.42 -12.00 -4.94
CA LYS A 30 5.58 -12.88 -3.77
C LYS A 30 4.73 -12.45 -2.57
N ASP A 31 4.47 -11.14 -2.46
CA ASP A 31 3.67 -10.60 -1.36
C ASP A 31 2.19 -10.46 -1.74
N TYR A 32 1.84 -10.69 -3.01
CA TYR A 32 0.47 -10.65 -3.50
C TYR A 32 -0.27 -11.96 -3.22
N PRO A 33 -1.56 -11.92 -2.84
CA PRO A 33 -2.40 -10.75 -2.60
C PRO A 33 -2.34 -10.22 -1.15
N VAL A 34 -1.61 -10.89 -0.26
CA VAL A 34 -1.60 -10.64 1.20
C VAL A 34 -1.25 -9.18 1.54
N ILE A 35 -0.36 -8.56 0.77
CA ILE A 35 0.04 -7.16 0.94
C ILE A 35 -1.13 -6.19 0.92
N ILE A 36 -2.21 -6.46 0.17
CA ILE A 36 -3.36 -5.54 0.05
C ILE A 36 -4.03 -5.33 1.41
N LYS A 37 -4.25 -6.42 2.16
CA LYS A 37 -4.79 -6.38 3.53
C LYS A 37 -3.79 -5.76 4.51
N LYS A 38 -2.49 -6.01 4.28
CA LYS A 38 -1.41 -5.46 5.10
C LYS A 38 -1.33 -3.93 5.02
N LEU A 39 -1.55 -3.35 3.83
CA LEU A 39 -1.62 -1.90 3.63
C LEU A 39 -2.76 -1.28 4.47
N LYS A 40 -3.94 -1.90 4.48
CA LYS A 40 -5.08 -1.46 5.32
C LYS A 40 -4.73 -1.52 6.81
N SER A 41 -4.10 -2.60 7.26
CA SER A 41 -3.64 -2.74 8.65
C SER A 41 -2.65 -1.65 9.06
N ILE A 42 -1.67 -1.34 8.19
CA ILE A 42 -0.70 -0.27 8.43
C ILE A 42 -1.40 1.10 8.48
N ALA A 43 -2.36 1.34 7.59
CA ALA A 43 -3.12 2.59 7.58
C ALA A 43 -3.88 2.76 8.90
N ASN A 44 -4.63 1.74 9.32
CA ASN A 44 -5.37 1.75 10.57
C ASN A 44 -4.45 1.92 11.79
N LYS A 45 -3.32 1.20 11.85
CA LYS A 45 -2.37 1.28 12.96
C LYS A 45 -1.74 2.66 13.11
N ASN A 46 -1.46 3.34 12.01
CA ASN A 46 -0.81 4.66 12.01
C ASN A 46 -1.80 5.82 11.94
N GLY A 47 -3.09 5.54 11.76
CA GLY A 47 -4.14 6.54 11.59
C GLY A 47 -4.14 7.24 10.23
N TYR A 48 -3.58 6.60 9.18
CA TYR A 48 -3.56 7.17 7.83
C TYR A 48 -4.93 7.10 7.18
N THR A 49 -5.34 8.17 6.51
CA THR A 49 -6.65 8.27 5.86
C THR A 49 -6.67 7.78 4.41
N LYS A 50 -5.51 7.62 3.76
CA LYS A 50 -5.43 7.28 2.34
C LYS A 50 -4.37 6.24 1.99
N ILE A 51 -4.67 5.39 1.01
CA ILE A 51 -3.72 4.48 0.39
C ILE A 51 -3.73 4.73 -1.12
N LEU A 52 -2.56 5.01 -1.69
CA LEU A 52 -2.32 5.11 -3.12
C LEU A 52 -1.42 3.97 -3.54
N ALA A 53 -1.74 3.32 -4.66
CA ALA A 53 -1.06 2.10 -5.06
C ALA A 53 -0.64 2.12 -6.52
N LYS A 54 0.68 2.18 -6.77
CA LYS A 54 1.25 1.94 -8.09
C LYS A 54 1.35 0.45 -8.32
N ILE A 55 0.38 -0.10 -9.05
CA ILE A 55 0.26 -1.54 -9.29
C ILE A 55 0.41 -1.89 -10.77
N PRO A 56 1.00 -3.06 -11.08
CA PRO A 56 0.97 -3.62 -12.41
C PRO A 56 -0.44 -4.13 -12.77
N LYS A 57 -0.74 -4.19 -14.08
CA LYS A 57 -2.06 -4.56 -14.60
C LYS A 57 -2.60 -5.90 -14.07
N TRP A 58 -1.73 -6.88 -13.85
CA TRP A 58 -2.11 -8.20 -13.35
C TRP A 58 -2.66 -8.21 -11.92
N ALA A 59 -2.41 -7.16 -11.12
CA ALA A 59 -2.86 -7.07 -9.74
C ALA A 59 -4.18 -6.30 -9.58
N VAL A 60 -4.66 -5.65 -10.65
CA VAL A 60 -5.78 -4.69 -10.59
C VAL A 60 -7.04 -5.30 -10.03
N ASP A 61 -7.36 -6.53 -10.42
CA ASP A 61 -8.64 -7.17 -10.05
C ASP A 61 -8.78 -7.34 -8.53
N GLU A 62 -7.70 -7.74 -7.85
CA GLU A 62 -7.75 -7.94 -6.40
C GLU A 62 -7.76 -6.62 -5.64
N PHE A 63 -7.07 -5.60 -6.13
CA PHE A 63 -7.18 -4.25 -5.58
C PHE A 63 -8.61 -3.71 -5.73
N LYS A 64 -9.26 -3.92 -6.89
CA LYS A 64 -10.67 -3.52 -7.09
C LYS A 64 -11.63 -4.23 -6.14
N LYS A 65 -11.46 -5.55 -5.93
CA LYS A 65 -12.27 -6.30 -4.96
C LYS A 65 -12.15 -5.75 -3.53
N GLU A 66 -10.98 -5.22 -3.19
CA GLU A 66 -10.70 -4.61 -1.89
C GLU A 66 -11.15 -3.14 -1.80
N GLY A 67 -11.84 -2.62 -2.82
CA GLY A 67 -12.44 -1.28 -2.84
C GLY A 67 -11.54 -0.17 -3.38
N TYR A 68 -10.40 -0.50 -4.00
CA TYR A 68 -9.56 0.49 -4.65
C TYR A 68 -10.17 0.92 -5.99
N ILE A 69 -10.10 2.22 -6.25
CA ILE A 69 -10.57 2.86 -7.48
C ILE A 69 -9.38 3.42 -8.26
N GLN A 70 -9.49 3.47 -9.60
CA GLN A 70 -8.47 4.01 -10.51
C GLN A 70 -8.68 5.50 -10.72
#